data_AF-A0A3B1BZM7-F1
#
_entry.id   AF-A0A3B1BZM7-F1
#
_cell.length_a   1.000
_cell.length_b   1.000
_cell.length_c   1.000
_cell.angle_alpha   90.00
_cell.angle_beta   90.00
_cell.angle_gamma   90.00
#
_symmetry.space_group_name_H-M   'P 1'
#
loop_
_entity.id
_entity.type
_entity.pdbx_description
1 polymer ?
#
loop_
_entity_poly.entity_id
_entity_poly.type
_entity_poly.pdbx_seq_one_letter_code
_entity_poly.pdbx_strand_id
1 'polypeptide(L)'
;EGYKNKKFGIDAAVELLHEMVKFTANHFESEEKVLEDHGYQELENHKSEHERLLSEFYMFVEQFENTRKAVKNEDVSFLRESVEQHLLDEDMKYKDFLKERGVD
;
A
#
# COMPACT_ATOMS: atom_id res chain seq x y z
N GLU A 1 -3.76 3.17 18.86
CA GLU A 1 -5.04 3.82 19.27
C GLU A 1 -5.18 5.32 18.90
N GLY A 2 -4.22 5.94 18.19
CA GLY A 2 -4.20 7.40 18.00
C GLY A 2 -5.08 8.00 16.89
N TYR A 3 -5.71 7.20 16.02
CA TYR A 3 -6.49 7.71 14.88
C TYR A 3 -7.99 7.84 15.13
N LYS A 4 -8.51 7.29 16.24
CA LYS A 4 -9.95 7.03 16.42
C LYS A 4 -10.85 8.27 16.53
N ASN A 5 -10.31 9.51 16.58
CA ASN A 5 -11.12 10.72 16.82
C ASN A 5 -10.58 12.03 16.19
N LYS A 6 -9.66 11.97 15.23
CA LYS A 6 -9.12 13.21 14.63
C LYS A 6 -9.94 13.59 13.39
N LYS A 7 -10.77 14.63 13.51
CA LYS A 7 -11.40 15.26 12.33
C LYS A 7 -10.33 16.03 11.58
N PHE A 8 -9.84 15.46 10.48
CA PHE A 8 -9.07 16.20 9.50
C PHE A 8 -10.02 17.02 8.64
N GLY A 9 -9.62 18.24 8.28
CA GLY A 9 -10.27 18.93 7.16
C GLY A 9 -10.10 18.09 5.90
N ILE A 10 -11.08 18.14 4.98
CA ILE A 10 -11.09 17.31 3.77
C ILE A 10 -9.76 17.45 3.00
N ASP A 11 -9.24 18.66 2.87
CA ASP A 11 -7.99 18.92 2.15
C ASP A 11 -6.78 18.26 2.86
N ALA A 12 -6.69 18.35 4.19
CA ALA A 12 -5.64 17.68 4.96
C ALA A 12 -5.76 16.14 4.92
N ALA A 13 -6.98 15.62 4.79
CA ALA A 13 -7.20 14.19 4.65
C ALA A 13 -6.76 13.69 3.27
N VAL A 14 -7.08 14.45 2.22
CA VAL A 14 -6.62 14.18 0.84
C VAL A 14 -5.10 14.23 0.75
N GLU A 15 -4.45 15.25 1.33
CA GLU A 15 -2.98 15.34 1.37
C GLU A 15 -2.35 14.10 2.04
N LEU A 16 -2.89 13.67 3.19
CA LEU A 16 -2.39 12.48 3.88
C LEU A 16 -2.57 11.20 3.05
N LEU A 17 -3.69 11.08 2.32
CA LEU A 17 -3.92 9.95 1.43
C LEU A 17 -2.91 9.94 0.28
N HIS A 18 -2.63 11.10 -0.34
CA HIS A 18 -1.57 11.21 -1.37
C HIS A 18 -0.20 10.81 -0.83
N GLU A 19 0.16 11.25 0.38
CA GLU A 19 1.41 10.85 1.03
C GLU A 19 1.47 9.33 1.26
N MET A 20 0.36 8.73 1.68
CA MET A 20 0.26 7.28 1.87
C MET A 20 0.45 6.53 0.55
N VAL A 21 -0.26 6.91 -0.52
CA VAL A 21 -0.12 6.26 -1.84
C VAL A 21 1.31 6.39 -2.35
N LYS A 22 1.91 7.57 -2.23
CA LYS A 22 3.30 7.80 -2.63
C LYS A 22 4.27 6.93 -1.85
N PHE A 23 4.08 6.81 -0.52
CA PHE A 23 4.92 5.96 0.31
C PHE A 23 4.81 4.49 -0.09
N THR A 24 3.59 3.99 -0.28
CA THR A 24 3.33 2.61 -0.73
C THR A 24 3.94 2.34 -2.11
N ALA A 25 3.78 3.25 -3.07
CA ALA A 25 4.38 3.08 -4.40
C ALA A 25 5.91 2.98 -4.36
N ASN A 26 6.58 3.81 -3.55
CA ASN A 26 8.03 3.74 -3.39
C ASN A 26 8.47 2.43 -2.71
N HIS A 27 7.69 1.92 -1.76
CA HIS A 27 7.94 0.64 -1.11
C HIS A 27 7.89 -0.51 -2.12
N PHE A 28 6.81 -0.58 -2.91
CA PHE A 28 6.63 -1.58 -3.96
C PHE A 28 7.75 -1.54 -5.00
N GLU A 29 8.13 -0.35 -5.48
CA GLU A 29 9.25 -0.21 -6.42
C GLU A 29 10.58 -0.72 -5.84
N SER A 30 10.83 -0.42 -4.56
CA SER A 30 12.07 -0.87 -3.88
C SER A 30 12.10 -2.39 -3.72
N GLU A 31 10.96 -2.99 -3.40
CA GLU A 31 10.79 -4.41 -3.20
C GLU A 31 10.88 -5.19 -4.52
N GLU A 32 10.17 -4.76 -5.54
CA GLU A 32 10.24 -5.33 -6.89
C GLU A 32 11.67 -5.33 -7.41
N LYS A 33 12.41 -4.24 -7.18
CA LYS A 33 13.83 -4.14 -7.55
C LYS A 33 14.67 -5.19 -6.84
N VAL A 34 14.47 -5.39 -5.54
CA VAL A 34 15.19 -6.41 -4.77
C VAL A 34 14.85 -7.81 -5.27
N LEU A 35 13.57 -8.08 -5.54
CA LEU A 35 13.11 -9.37 -6.04
C LEU A 35 13.61 -9.68 -7.45
N GLU A 36 13.65 -8.67 -8.32
CA GLU A 36 14.21 -8.75 -9.67
C GLU A 36 15.72 -9.05 -9.62
N ASP A 37 16.47 -8.31 -8.81
CA ASP A 37 17.93 -8.47 -8.67
C ASP A 37 18.31 -9.89 -8.16
N HIS A 38 17.40 -10.57 -7.45
CA HIS A 38 17.61 -11.92 -6.91
C HIS A 38 16.94 -13.04 -7.73
N GLY A 39 16.18 -12.70 -8.78
CA GLY A 39 15.52 -13.65 -9.66
C GLY A 39 14.34 -14.39 -9.03
N TYR A 40 13.50 -13.68 -8.28
CA TYR A 40 12.29 -14.26 -7.68
C TYR A 40 11.31 -14.74 -8.77
N GLN A 41 10.88 -16.00 -8.70
CA GLN A 41 10.11 -16.63 -9.77
C GLN A 41 8.68 -16.10 -9.90
N GLU A 42 8.09 -15.63 -8.80
CA GLU A 42 6.71 -15.12 -8.75
C GLU A 42 6.65 -13.59 -8.88
N LEU A 43 7.73 -12.93 -9.31
CA LEU A 43 7.83 -11.47 -9.41
C LEU A 43 6.68 -10.83 -10.20
N GLU A 44 6.31 -11.39 -11.35
CA GLU A 44 5.26 -10.80 -12.19
C GLU A 44 3.88 -10.90 -11.55
N ASN A 45 3.59 -11.99 -10.83
CA ASN A 45 2.35 -12.12 -10.05
C ASN A 45 2.32 -11.09 -8.92
N HIS A 46 3.45 -10.91 -8.25
CA HIS A 46 3.60 -9.97 -7.14
C HIS A 46 3.46 -8.51 -7.61
N LYS A 47 4.09 -8.12 -8.73
CA LYS A 47 3.87 -6.82 -9.41
C LYS A 47 2.41 -6.57 -9.75
N SER A 48 1.70 -7.58 -10.24
CA SER A 48 0.27 -7.46 -10.55
C SER A 48 -0.57 -7.15 -9.30
N GLU A 49 -0.21 -7.68 -8.13
CA GLU A 49 -0.88 -7.34 -6.87
C GLU A 49 -0.56 -5.91 -6.41
N HIS A 50 0.69 -5.45 -6.57
CA HIS A 50 1.06 -4.05 -6.33
C HIS A 50 0.26 -3.08 -7.20
N GLU A 51 0.18 -3.34 -8.51
CA GLU A 51 -0.59 -2.52 -9.45
C GLU A 51 -2.07 -2.47 -9.07
N ARG A 52 -2.65 -3.62 -8.68
CA ARG A 52 -4.04 -3.69 -8.24
C ARG A 52 -4.28 -2.82 -7.00
N LEU A 53 -3.43 -2.95 -5.98
CA LEU A 53 -3.53 -2.18 -4.73
C LEU A 53 -3.36 -0.67 -4.96
N LEU A 54 -2.37 -0.26 -5.76
CA LEU A 54 -2.17 1.14 -6.10
C LEU A 54 -3.37 1.71 -6.86
N SER A 55 -3.93 0.95 -7.80
CA SER A 55 -5.13 1.35 -8.53
C SER A 55 -6.31 1.59 -7.59
N GLU A 56 -6.56 0.68 -6.64
CA GLU A 56 -7.60 0.84 -5.62
C GLU A 56 -7.38 2.10 -4.76
N PHE A 57 -6.13 2.39 -4.39
CA PHE A 57 -5.80 3.58 -3.62
C PHE A 57 -5.97 4.88 -4.42
N TYR A 58 -5.60 4.90 -5.70
CA TYR A 58 -5.83 6.05 -6.56
C TYR A 58 -7.32 6.32 -6.77
N MET A 59 -8.11 5.29 -7.02
CA MET A 59 -9.57 5.40 -7.14
C MET A 59 -10.18 5.97 -5.86
N PHE A 60 -9.67 5.55 -4.71
CA PHE A 60 -10.12 6.04 -3.42
C PHE A 60 -9.78 7.53 -3.24
N VAL A 61 -8.55 7.94 -3.52
CA VAL A 61 -8.14 9.36 -3.49
C VAL A 61 -9.02 10.21 -4.40
N GLU A 62 -9.23 9.78 -5.65
CA GLU A 62 -10.08 10.47 -6.63
C GLU A 62 -11.52 10.60 -6.12
N GLN A 63 -12.07 9.57 -5.49
CA GLN A 63 -13.40 9.61 -4.90
C GLN A 63 -13.50 10.67 -3.78
N PHE A 64 -12.48 10.83 -2.94
CA PHE A 64 -12.46 11.85 -1.91
C PHE A 64 -12.35 13.27 -2.46
N GLU A 65 -11.50 13.47 -3.46
CA GLU A 65 -11.33 14.75 -4.13
C GLU A 65 -12.62 15.21 -4.81
N ASN A 66 -13.29 14.30 -5.53
CA ASN A 66 -14.48 14.60 -6.30
C ASN A 66 -15.74 14.76 -5.44
N THR A 67 -15.92 13.90 -4.43
CA THR A 67 -17.15 13.93 -3.61
C THR A 67 -17.09 14.95 -2.47
N ARG A 68 -15.89 15.39 -2.08
CA ARG A 68 -15.65 16.27 -0.92
C ARG A 68 -16.34 15.75 0.35
N LYS A 69 -16.56 14.43 0.44
CA LYS A 69 -17.12 13.80 1.64
C LYS A 69 -16.03 13.69 2.70
N ALA A 70 -16.43 13.76 3.96
CA ALA A 70 -15.50 13.50 5.05
C ALA A 70 -15.03 12.04 4.97
N VAL A 71 -13.72 11.83 5.14
CA VAL A 71 -13.13 10.50 5.35
C VAL A 71 -13.77 9.87 6.58
N LYS A 72 -14.27 8.65 6.42
CA LYS A 72 -14.84 7.86 7.51
C LYS A 72 -13.81 6.87 8.04
N ASN A 73 -14.07 6.36 9.23
CA ASN A 73 -13.23 5.32 9.82
C ASN A 73 -13.18 4.03 8.99
N GLU A 74 -14.27 3.68 8.29
CA GLU A 74 -14.32 2.51 7.39
C GLU A 74 -13.33 2.63 6.23
N ASP A 75 -13.17 3.85 5.71
CA ASP A 75 -12.29 4.18 4.61
C ASP A 75 -10.82 4.01 5.04
N VAL A 76 -10.46 4.51 6.22
CA VAL A 76 -9.12 4.34 6.81
C VAL A 76 -8.84 2.87 7.18
N SER A 77 -9.85 2.16 7.70
CA SER A 77 -9.70 0.73 8.01
C SER A 77 -9.41 -0.09 6.76
N PHE A 78 -10.12 0.18 5.65
CA PHE A 78 -9.90 -0.48 4.38
C PHE A 78 -8.44 -0.33 3.91
N LEU A 79 -7.93 0.90 3.83
CA LEU A 79 -6.56 1.14 3.37
C LEU A 79 -5.51 0.41 4.22
N ARG A 80 -5.69 0.46 5.54
CA ARG A 80 -4.81 -0.23 6.48
C ARG A 80 -4.88 -1.75 6.29
N GLU A 81 -6.09 -2.31 6.23
CA GLU A 81 -6.30 -3.75 6.08
C GLU A 81 -5.75 -4.25 4.74
N SER A 82 -5.89 -3.48 3.65
CA SER A 82 -5.30 -3.83 2.35
C SER A 82 -3.77 -3.93 2.40
N VAL A 83 -3.09 -2.98 3.06
CA VAL A 83 -1.62 -3.05 3.22
C VAL A 83 -1.22 -4.18 4.18
N GLU A 84 -1.92 -4.33 5.31
CA GLU A 84 -1.62 -5.37 6.29
C GLU A 84 -1.79 -6.78 5.70
N GLN A 85 -2.83 -7.01 4.89
CA GLN A 85 -3.03 -8.30 4.22
C GLN A 85 -1.98 -8.53 3.15
N HIS A 86 -1.64 -7.52 2.34
CA HIS A 86 -0.56 -7.65 1.35
C HIS A 86 0.76 -8.07 2.00
N LEU A 87 1.14 -7.43 3.10
CA LEU A 87 2.36 -7.78 3.84
C LEU A 87 2.34 -9.21 4.39
N LEU A 88 1.18 -9.69 4.86
CA LEU A 88 1.07 -11.03 5.43
C LEU A 88 0.99 -12.14 4.36
N ASP A 89 0.32 -11.87 3.25
CA ASP A 89 -0.02 -12.87 2.25
C ASP A 89 0.95 -12.88 1.07
N GLU A 90 1.47 -11.73 0.64
CA GLU A 90 2.40 -11.61 -0.49
C GLU A 90 3.85 -11.45 0.00
N ASP A 91 4.14 -10.46 0.84
CA ASP A 91 5.53 -10.13 1.20
C ASP A 91 6.23 -11.28 1.94
N MET A 92 5.46 -11.99 2.77
CA MET A 92 5.95 -13.15 3.48
C MET A 92 6.36 -14.31 2.56
N LYS A 93 5.87 -14.38 1.32
CA LYS A 93 6.20 -15.47 0.38
C LYS A 93 7.65 -15.42 -0.10
N TYR A 94 8.22 -14.22 -0.28
CA TYR A 94 9.62 -14.09 -0.68
C TYR A 94 10.57 -13.92 0.51
N LYS A 95 10.06 -13.74 1.73
CA LYS A 95 10.89 -13.55 2.92
C LYS A 95 11.95 -14.64 3.08
N ASP A 96 11.55 -15.90 3.01
CA ASP A 96 12.50 -17.01 3.14
C ASP A 96 13.45 -17.07 1.92
N PHE A 97 12.95 -16.76 0.72
CA PHE A 97 13.74 -16.69 -0.51
C PHE A 97 14.87 -15.66 -0.45
N LEU A 98 14.60 -14.47 0.11
CA LEU A 98 15.58 -13.39 0.29
C LEU A 98 16.55 -13.71 1.43
N LYS A 99 16.04 -14.27 2.53
CA LYS A 99 16.85 -14.69 3.68
C LYS A 99 17.90 -15.74 3.29
N GLU A 100 17.54 -16.71 2.47
CA GLU A 100 18.47 -17.70 1.92
C GLU A 100 19.59 -17.09 1.05
N ARG A 101 19.38 -15.86 0.54
CA ARG A 101 20.33 -15.10 -0.27
C ARG A 101 21.10 -14.04 0.53
N GLY A 102 20.93 -14.00 1.85
CA GLY A 102 21.63 -13.07 2.73
C GLY A 102 21.10 -11.64 2.70
N VAL A 103 19.85 -11.46 2.27
CA VAL A 103 19.11 -10.20 2.32
C VAL A 103 18.18 -10.26 3.53
N ASP A 104 18.34 -9.31 4.45
CA ASP A 104 17.54 -9.15 5.70
C ASP A 104 16.71 -7.87 5.65
#